data_AF-A0A3S4K7J3-F1
#
_entry.id   AF-A0A3S4K7J3-F1
#
_cell.length_a   1.000
_cell.length_b   1.000
_cell.length_c   1.000
_cell.angle_alpha   90.00
_cell.angle_beta   90.00
_cell.angle_gamma   90.00
#
_symmetry.space_group_name_H-M   'P 1'
#
loop_
_entity.id
_entity.type
_entity.pdbx_description
1 polymer ?
#
loop_
_entity_poly.entity_id
_entity_poly.type
_entity_poly.pdbx_seq_one_letter_code
_entity_poly.pdbx_strand_id
1 'polypeptide(L)' 'MATWVVGDSEGYLHWINVEDGRFVAQQKVDSSGFQTEPVAADGKLLIQAKDGTVYSITR' A
#
# COMPACT_ATOMS: atom_id res chain seq x y z
N MET A 1 -15.75 -4.24 6.45
CA MET A 1 -14.48 -4.17 7.18
C MET A 1 -13.61 -3.11 6.53
N ALA A 2 -13.28 -2.05 7.28
CA ALA A 2 -12.38 -1.00 6.82
C ALA A 2 -10.93 -1.40 7.10
N THR A 3 -10.00 -0.93 6.26
CA THR A 3 -8.58 -1.30 6.33
C THR A 3 -7.74 -0.07 6.10
N TRP A 4 -6.68 0.12 6.88
CA TRP A 4 -5.62 1.06 6.53
C TRP A 4 -4.61 0.38 5.62
N VAL A 5 -4.04 1.16 4.69
CA VAL A 5 -2.97 0.68 3.82
C VAL A 5 -1.77 1.62 3.94
N VAL A 6 -0.61 1.05 4.22
CA VAL A 6 0.66 1.79 4.30
C VAL A 6 1.73 1.10 3.48
N GLY A 7 2.56 1.89 2.81
CA GLY A 7 3.77 1.42 2.13
C GLY A 7 5.00 1.67 2.99
N ASP A 8 6.01 0.82 2.87
CA ASP A 8 7.29 1.01 3.56
C ASP A 8 8.47 1.23 2.60
N SER A 9 9.63 1.58 3.18
CA SER A 9 10.86 1.83 2.44
C SER A 9 11.48 0.60 1.80
N GLU A 10 11.04 -0.60 2.19
CA GLU A 10 11.43 -1.86 1.55
C GLU A 10 10.47 -2.21 0.40
N GLY A 11 9.33 -1.52 0.29
CA GLY A 11 8.35 -1.65 -0.78
C GLY A 11 7.34 -2.77 -0.59
N TYR A 12 7.03 -3.04 0.68
CA TYR A 12 5.81 -3.75 1.04
C TYR A 12 4.64 -2.78 1.17
N LEU A 13 3.46 -3.27 0.81
CA LEU A 13 2.20 -2.73 1.27
C LEU A 13 1.68 -3.59 2.42
N HIS A 14 1.16 -2.91 3.45
CA HIS A 14 0.60 -3.53 4.64
C HIS A 14 -0.86 -3.12 4.79
N TRP A 15 -1.75 -4.11 4.90
CA TRP A 15 -3.16 -3.90 5.17
C TRP A 15 -3.43 -4.18 6.63
N ILE A 16 -3.95 -3.19 7.33
CA ILE A 16 -4.17 -3.24 8.78
C ILE A 16 -5.67 -3.11 9.05
N ASN A 17 -6.22 -4.06 9.80
CA ASN A 17 -7.59 -3.95 10.28
C ASN A 17 -7.69 -2.76 11.25
N VAL A 18 -8.64 -1.86 10.98
CA VAL A 18 -8.81 -0.64 11.78
C VAL A 18 -9.37 -0.90 13.17
N GLU A 19 -9.99 -2.05 13.40
CA GLU A 19 -10.66 -2.38 14.67
C GLU A 19 -9.67 -2.91 15.72
N ASP A 20 -8.69 -3.72 15.30
CA ASP A 20 -7.79 -4.46 16.19
C ASP A 20 -6.30 -4.26 15.89
N GLY A 21 -5.94 -3.54 14.81
CA GLY A 21 -4.57 -3.22 14.44
C GLY A 21 -3.77 -4.40 13.87
N ARG A 22 -4.38 -5.57 13.64
CA ARG A 22 -3.66 -6.71 13.07
C ARG A 22 -3.47 -6.56 11.57
N PHE A 23 -2.38 -7.13 11.06
CA PHE A 23 -2.20 -7.29 9.62
C PHE A 23 -3.25 -8.27 9.07
N VAL A 24 -3.93 -7.86 8.00
CA VAL A 24 -4.86 -8.72 7.26
C VAL A 24 -4.27 -9.18 5.93
N ALA A 25 -3.30 -8.44 5.39
CA ALA A 25 -2.50 -8.83 4.24
C ALA A 25 -1.17 -8.07 4.24
N GLN A 26 -0.17 -8.66 3.61
CA GLN A 26 1.11 -8.03 3.29
C GLN A 26 1.52 -8.45 1.88
N GLN A 27 2.02 -7.51 1.08
CA GLN A 27 2.41 -7.76 -0.31
C GLN A 27 3.69 -7.00 -0.64
N LYS A 28 4.71 -7.70 -1.16
CA LYS A 28 5.85 -7.05 -1.81
C LYS A 28 5.41 -6.56 -3.18
N VAL A 29 5.61 -5.27 -3.46
CA VAL A 29 5.19 -4.66 -4.74
C VAL A 29 6.39 -4.23 -5.56
N ASP A 30 7.34 -3.54 -4.92
CA ASP A 30 8.52 -3.02 -5.59
C ASP A 30 9.74 -3.06 -4.65
N SER A 31 10.95 -3.29 -5.17
CA SER A 31 12.16 -3.37 -4.33
C SER A 31 12.81 -2.02 -4.05
N SER A 32 12.50 -0.97 -4.82
CA SER A 32 13.00 0.39 -4.58
C SER A 32 12.34 1.06 -3.37
N GLY A 33 11.16 0.57 -2.97
CA GLY A 33 10.44 1.05 -1.81
C GLY A 33 9.48 2.19 -2.09
N PHE A 34 8.71 2.56 -1.07
CA PHE A 34 7.74 3.65 -1.12
C PHE A 34 8.16 4.81 -0.19
N GLN A 35 7.74 6.02 -0.55
CA GLN A 35 7.90 7.23 0.26
C GLN A 35 6.71 8.18 0.11
N THR A 36 6.10 8.22 -1.08
CA THR A 36 4.95 9.06 -1.37
C THR A 36 3.69 8.55 -0.68
N GLU A 37 2.75 9.45 -0.40
CA GLU A 37 1.43 9.07 0.09
C GLU A 37 0.67 8.26 -0.98
N PRO A 38 0.06 7.11 -0.62
CA PRO A 38 -0.82 6.40 -1.54
C PRO A 38 -2.14 7.15 -1.72
N VAL A 39 -2.69 7.12 -2.94
CA VAL A 39 -3.94 7.80 -3.30
C VAL A 39 -5.05 6.77 -3.47
N ALA A 40 -6.11 6.87 -2.66
CA ALA A 40 -7.31 6.07 -2.81
C ALA A 40 -8.36 6.83 -3.64
N ALA A 41 -8.69 6.33 -4.82
CA ALA A 41 -9.67 6.95 -5.72
C ALA A 41 -10.37 5.87 -6.57
N ASP A 42 -11.66 6.04 -6.83
CA ASP A 42 -12.48 5.16 -7.70
C ASP A 42 -12.33 3.67 -7.40
N GLY A 43 -12.28 3.30 -6.12
CA GLY A 43 -12.13 1.91 -5.66
C GLY A 43 -10.75 1.29 -5.91
N LYS A 44 -9.75 2.10 -6.27
CA LYS A 44 -8.35 1.71 -6.47
C LYS A 44 -7.45 2.39 -5.45
N LEU A 45 -6.31 1.76 -5.21
CA LEU A 45 -5.19 2.37 -4.50
C LEU A 45 -4.05 2.60 -5.49
N LEU A 46 -3.61 3.84 -5.64
CA LEU A 46 -2.50 4.23 -6.47
C LEU A 46 -1.29 4.53 -5.59
N ILE A 47 -0.11 4.04 -5.95
CA ILE A 47 1.13 4.34 -5.23
C ILE A 47 2.31 4.41 -6.20
N GLN A 48 3.23 5.33 -5.95
CA GLN A 48 4.47 5.50 -6.73
C GLN A 48 5.67 4.98 -5.93
N ALA A 49 6.44 4.08 -6.54
CA ALA A 49 7.70 3.60 -6.01
C ALA A 49 8.82 4.64 -6.20
N LYS A 50 9.92 4.52 -5.44
CA LYS A 50 11.05 5.48 -5.51
C LYS A 50 11.73 5.51 -6.88
N ASP A 51 11.65 4.41 -7.64
CA ASP A 51 12.15 4.35 -9.02
C ASP A 51 11.24 5.05 -10.05
N GLY A 52 10.09 5.58 -9.60
CA GLY A 52 9.12 6.31 -10.41
C GLY A 52 7.97 5.44 -10.95
N THR A 53 8.03 4.12 -10.81
CA THR A 53 6.96 3.21 -11.27
C THR A 53 5.67 3.44 -10.49
N VAL A 54 4.54 3.53 -11.20
CA VAL A 54 3.21 3.73 -10.59
C VAL A 54 2.42 2.43 -10.66
N TYR A 55 1.91 2.02 -9.50
CA TYR A 55 1.08 0.82 -9.36
C TYR A 55 -0.37 1.20 -9.08
N SER A 56 -1.29 0.45 -9.69
CA SER A 56 -2.70 0.42 -9.31
C SER A 56 -2.97 -0.91 -8.60
N ILE A 57 -3.37 -0.86 -7.34
CA ILE A 57 -3.73 -2.02 -6.54
C ILE A 57 -5.26 -2.09 -6.44
N THR A 58 -5.78 -3.28 -6.73
CA THR A 58 -7.18 -3.64 -6.52
C THR A 58 -7.25 -4.72 -5.46
N ARG A 59 -8.27 -4.66 -4.61
CA ARG A 59 -8.56 -5.71 -3.64
C ARG A 59 -9.10 -6.96 -4.32
#